data_AF-A0A943PQZ1-F1
#
_entry.id   AF-A0A943PQZ1-F1
#
_cell.length_a   1.000
_cell.length_b   1.000
_cell.length_c   1.000
_cell.angle_alpha   90.00
_cell.angle_beta   90.00
_cell.angle_gamma   90.00
#
_symmetry.space_group_name_H-M   'P 1'
#
loop_
_entity.id
_entity.type
_entity.pdbx_description
1 polymer ?
#
loop_
_entity_poly.entity_id
_entity_poly.type
_entity_poly.pdbx_seq_one_letter_code
_entity_poly.pdbx_strand_id
1 'polypeptide(L)'
;MENIIDEANRCLSCKVRPCSKACPLGNDIPSFIKQVKENNLEEAFKILTQTTVLGAICGRVCPHFKQCMGSCVRGIKSEPINIGNLETYIFDNALQKNYKIETTNKIEGKKVAVIGGGPSGLTCAAFLSMNGAKVTIYEKQPKLGGITRYGIPDFRLPREVIDKTVEKILSLGIEAKCNQTLGKDYELVDIEKQYDAVYLSVGANVSSKMNIPGEDLDGVYGGNELLETGIHPDYTGKSVAVSGGGNVAMDAARTIKRLGAKNVYVIYRRAREQMPAEDYEVEEAMKEGVEFLFQNNIVKIIGNDKVEKLECIKTELVKREGEKRLVPVNIEGSNYTLDMDYIVMAVGSKANKEVVEKTGLETTEYGNIKVDERYMTSRKGVFAGGDLIGTKATVAWAARSGRNASEEIIKYLLGEG
;
A
#
# COMPACT_ATOMS: atom_id res chain seq x y z
N MET A 1 17.45 20.08 8.59
CA MET A 1 17.46 18.69 9.08
C MET A 1 17.94 18.73 10.50
N GLU A 2 17.05 18.43 11.45
CA GLU A 2 17.44 18.10 12.81
C GLU A 2 18.47 16.96 12.73
N ASN A 3 19.52 17.01 13.55
CA ASN A 3 20.51 15.95 13.59
C ASN A 3 19.80 14.64 13.96
N ILE A 4 19.97 13.58 13.16
CA ILE A 4 19.29 12.29 13.36
C ILE A 4 19.56 11.70 14.76
N ILE A 5 20.73 12.01 15.34
CA ILE A 5 21.12 11.61 16.68
C ILE A 5 20.32 12.40 17.72
N ASP A 6 20.07 13.69 17.50
CA ASP A 6 19.24 14.51 18.38
C ASP A 6 17.79 14.00 18.38
N GLU A 7 17.28 13.64 17.21
CA GLU A 7 15.96 13.01 17.09
C GLU A 7 15.90 11.66 17.83
N ALA A 8 16.91 10.81 17.64
CA ALA A 8 17.01 9.56 18.37
C ALA A 8 17.08 9.78 19.89
N ASN A 9 17.85 10.77 20.36
CA ASN A 9 18.04 11.13 21.76
C ASN A 9 16.74 11.55 22.46
N ARG A 10 15.76 12.10 21.73
CA ARG A 10 14.44 12.40 22.29
C ARG A 10 13.70 11.14 22.77
N CYS A 11 14.01 9.96 22.23
CA CYS A 11 13.30 8.71 22.56
C CYS A 11 13.47 8.31 24.03
N LEU A 12 12.34 8.06 24.71
CA LEU A 12 12.27 7.74 26.15
C LEU A 12 12.55 6.25 26.47
N SER A 13 12.82 5.41 25.47
CA SER A 13 13.06 3.97 25.65
C SER A 13 11.95 3.27 26.47
N CYS A 14 10.68 3.59 26.18
CA CYS A 14 9.54 3.15 26.99
C CYS A 14 9.49 1.62 27.12
N LYS A 15 9.45 1.11 28.36
CA LYS A 15 9.41 -0.34 28.65
C LYS A 15 8.24 -1.07 27.97
N VAL A 16 7.06 -0.44 27.90
CA VAL A 16 5.84 -1.02 27.32
C VAL A 16 5.74 -0.93 25.78
N ARG A 17 6.69 -0.22 25.14
CA ARG A 17 6.88 -0.11 23.69
C ARG A 17 5.60 0.09 22.86
N PRO A 18 4.78 1.13 23.13
CA PRO A 18 3.50 1.31 22.44
C PRO A 18 3.68 1.57 20.94
N CYS A 19 4.76 2.23 20.54
CA CYS A 19 5.13 2.43 19.13
C CYS A 19 5.32 1.10 18.37
N SER A 20 6.00 0.12 18.97
CA SER A 20 6.20 -1.21 18.37
C SER A 20 4.90 -1.98 18.22
N LYS A 21 4.01 -1.90 19.23
CA LYS A 21 2.69 -2.56 19.18
C LYS A 21 1.78 -1.96 18.09
N ALA A 22 1.92 -0.67 17.84
CA ALA A 22 1.14 0.04 16.82
C ALA A 22 1.73 -0.08 15.41
N CYS A 23 3.00 -0.46 15.28
CA CYS A 23 3.63 -0.75 14.00
C CYS A 23 3.02 -2.04 13.42
N PRO A 24 2.46 -2.03 12.20
CA PRO A 24 1.94 -3.24 11.57
C PRO A 24 2.97 -4.37 11.47
N LEU A 25 4.23 -4.02 11.20
CA LEU A 25 5.34 -4.95 11.09
C LEU A 25 5.83 -5.44 12.46
N GLY A 26 5.50 -4.76 13.55
CA GLY A 26 6.00 -5.10 14.89
C GLY A 26 7.49 -4.80 15.06
N ASN A 27 8.03 -3.81 14.34
CA ASN A 27 9.43 -3.40 14.43
C ASN A 27 9.85 -3.13 15.89
N ASP A 28 11.03 -3.57 16.29
CA ASP A 28 11.58 -3.25 17.62
C ASP A 28 12.16 -1.83 17.68
N ILE A 29 11.24 -0.86 17.70
CA ILE A 29 11.52 0.56 17.60
C ILE A 29 12.48 1.06 18.68
N PRO A 30 12.26 0.83 19.98
CA PRO A 30 13.19 1.30 21.00
C PRO A 30 14.60 0.72 20.85
N SER A 31 14.73 -0.54 20.42
CA SER A 31 16.02 -1.19 20.27
C SER A 31 16.82 -0.65 19.09
N PHE A 32 16.20 -0.47 17.90
CA PHE A 32 16.95 0.12 16.78
C PHE A 32 17.28 1.59 17.07
N ILE A 33 16.40 2.34 17.74
CA ILE A 33 16.69 3.74 18.10
C ILE A 33 17.86 3.82 19.07
N LYS A 34 17.97 2.86 20.01
CA LYS A 34 19.15 2.77 20.89
C LYS A 34 20.44 2.63 20.07
N GLN A 35 20.44 1.79 19.04
CA GLN A 35 21.60 1.64 18.15
C GLN A 35 21.90 2.93 17.36
N VAL A 36 20.87 3.68 16.94
CA VAL A 36 21.08 5.00 16.31
C VAL A 36 21.73 6.00 17.27
N LYS A 37 21.34 6.03 18.56
CA LYS A 37 21.99 6.87 19.59
C LYS A 37 23.47 6.56 19.75
N GLU A 38 23.84 5.30 19.60
CA GLU A 38 25.21 4.79 19.69
C GLU A 38 25.96 4.88 18.35
N ASN A 39 25.34 5.47 17.31
CA ASN A 39 25.86 5.57 15.94
C ASN A 39 26.15 4.20 15.27
N ASN A 40 25.47 3.14 15.72
CA ASN A 40 25.60 1.77 15.23
C ASN A 40 24.51 1.44 14.19
N LEU A 41 24.57 2.08 13.02
CA LEU A 41 23.50 1.95 12.00
C LEU A 41 23.38 0.54 11.40
N GLU A 42 24.47 -0.21 11.32
CA GLU A 42 24.44 -1.60 10.84
C GLU A 42 23.67 -2.51 11.80
N GLU A 43 23.86 -2.32 13.11
CA GLU A 43 23.12 -3.07 14.13
C GLU A 43 21.64 -2.67 14.15
N ALA A 44 21.35 -1.37 13.98
CA ALA A 44 19.97 -0.90 13.80
C ALA A 44 19.29 -1.55 12.58
N PHE A 45 20.02 -1.69 11.47
CA PHE A 45 19.55 -2.38 10.27
C PHE A 45 19.31 -3.88 10.50
N LYS A 46 20.20 -4.57 11.21
CA LYS A 46 19.99 -5.98 11.61
C LYS A 46 18.73 -6.18 12.43
N ILE A 47 18.49 -5.32 13.43
CA ILE A 47 17.26 -5.35 14.24
C ILE A 47 16.02 -5.18 13.35
N LEU A 48 16.02 -4.21 12.43
CA LEU A 48 14.87 -3.96 11.57
C LEU A 48 14.62 -5.11 10.58
N THR A 49 15.67 -5.69 10.01
CA THR A 49 15.56 -6.78 9.02
C THR A 49 15.02 -8.09 9.58
N GLN A 50 14.94 -8.25 10.90
CA GLN A 50 14.17 -9.33 11.53
C GLN A 50 12.66 -9.24 11.22
N THR A 51 12.18 -8.05 10.88
CA THR A 51 10.74 -7.78 10.71
C THR A 51 10.38 -7.17 9.37
N THR A 52 11.31 -6.52 8.67
CA THR A 52 11.02 -5.85 7.38
C THR A 52 12.24 -5.75 6.47
N VAL A 53 12.01 -5.91 5.16
CA VAL A 53 13.00 -5.63 4.11
C VAL A 53 12.66 -4.38 3.30
N LEU A 54 11.56 -3.70 3.64
CA LEU A 54 11.04 -2.54 2.92
C LEU A 54 11.17 -1.24 3.72
N GLY A 55 12.06 -1.17 4.72
CA GLY A 55 12.16 0.00 5.61
C GLY A 55 12.48 1.30 4.88
N ALA A 56 13.27 1.25 3.79
CA ALA A 56 13.51 2.41 2.92
C ALA A 56 12.22 2.99 2.31
N ILE A 57 11.22 2.14 2.08
CA ILE A 57 9.92 2.51 1.54
C ILE A 57 8.97 2.89 2.68
N CYS A 58 8.80 2.01 3.67
CA CYS A 58 7.88 2.19 4.79
C CYS A 58 8.18 3.48 5.57
N GLY A 59 9.45 3.81 5.80
CA GLY A 59 9.84 5.04 6.50
C GLY A 59 9.39 6.33 5.78
N ARG A 60 9.07 6.26 4.49
CA ARG A 60 8.59 7.38 3.67
C ARG A 60 7.08 7.41 3.52
N VAL A 61 6.43 6.25 3.37
CA VAL A 61 5.01 6.19 2.93
C VAL A 61 4.03 5.67 3.99
N CYS A 62 4.52 5.17 5.13
CA CYS A 62 3.63 4.73 6.19
C CYS A 62 2.83 5.91 6.77
N PRO A 63 1.55 5.68 7.14
CA PRO A 63 0.76 6.66 7.87
C PRO A 63 1.18 6.68 9.36
N HIS A 64 2.37 7.21 9.64
CA HIS A 64 3.04 7.04 10.93
C HIS A 64 2.22 7.60 12.10
N PHE A 65 1.50 8.71 11.91
CA PHE A 65 0.64 9.30 12.94
C PHE A 65 -0.58 8.45 13.26
N LYS A 66 -1.00 7.56 12.35
CA LYS A 66 -2.05 6.56 12.59
C LYS A 66 -1.49 5.24 13.12
N GLN A 67 -0.17 5.15 13.32
CA GLN A 67 0.56 3.94 13.69
C GLN A 67 1.58 4.23 14.81
N CYS A 68 2.88 4.03 14.52
CA CYS A 68 3.95 4.05 15.49
C CYS A 68 4.16 5.42 16.15
N MET A 69 4.09 6.51 15.39
CA MET A 69 4.23 7.87 15.91
C MET A 69 3.01 8.31 16.70
N GLY A 70 1.80 7.96 16.25
CA GLY A 70 0.55 8.23 16.96
C GLY A 70 0.47 7.54 18.33
N SER A 71 1.17 6.43 18.51
CA SER A 71 1.25 5.70 19.78
C SER A 71 2.50 6.05 20.61
N CYS A 72 3.29 7.03 20.18
CA CYS A 72 4.47 7.46 20.93
C CYS A 72 4.05 8.20 22.20
N VAL A 73 4.56 7.78 23.37
CA VAL A 73 4.25 8.41 24.68
C VAL A 73 4.58 9.91 24.70
N ARG A 74 5.63 10.34 23.98
CA ARG A 74 5.97 11.75 23.86
C ARG A 74 4.91 12.58 23.16
N GLY A 75 4.19 11.97 22.21
CA GLY A 75 3.08 12.56 21.46
C GLY A 75 1.93 13.06 22.33
N ILE A 76 1.87 12.65 23.60
CA ILE A 76 0.81 13.06 24.54
C ILE A 76 0.98 14.53 24.98
N LYS A 77 2.22 14.99 25.16
CA LYS A 77 2.52 16.34 25.69
C LYS A 77 3.44 17.17 24.78
N SER A 78 3.97 16.57 23.73
CA SER A 78 4.93 17.17 22.81
C SER A 78 4.86 16.46 21.47
N GLU A 79 5.76 16.78 20.55
CA GLU A 79 5.87 16.03 19.31
C GLU A 79 6.37 14.59 19.54
N PRO A 80 5.79 13.60 18.83
CA PRO A 80 6.28 12.23 18.87
C PRO A 80 7.67 12.13 18.23
N ILE A 81 8.35 11.01 18.48
CA ILE A 81 9.59 10.70 17.76
C ILE A 81 9.26 10.48 16.29
N ASN A 82 10.04 11.07 15.38
CA ASN A 82 9.95 10.87 13.95
C ASN A 82 10.58 9.52 13.55
N ILE A 83 9.87 8.45 13.89
CA ILE A 83 10.29 7.06 13.67
C ILE A 83 10.49 6.78 12.18
N GLY A 84 9.66 7.35 11.30
CA GLY A 84 9.78 7.20 9.85
C GLY A 84 11.09 7.76 9.30
N ASN A 85 11.51 8.93 9.78
CA ASN A 85 12.82 9.51 9.40
C ASN A 85 13.99 8.67 9.91
N LEU A 86 13.91 8.13 11.13
CA LEU A 86 14.94 7.24 11.67
C LEU A 86 15.04 5.95 10.84
N GLU A 87 13.91 5.32 10.51
CA GLU A 87 13.86 4.12 9.66
C GLU A 87 14.42 4.40 8.25
N THR A 88 14.01 5.52 7.65
CA THR A 88 14.52 6.00 6.36
C THR A 88 16.05 6.17 6.39
N TYR A 89 16.57 6.85 7.41
CA TYR A 89 18.01 7.10 7.54
C TYR A 89 18.82 5.80 7.66
N ILE A 90 18.35 4.84 8.46
CA ILE A 90 19.02 3.54 8.63
C ILE A 90 19.06 2.79 7.29
N PHE A 91 17.92 2.69 6.61
CA PHE A 91 17.84 1.93 5.37
C PHE A 91 18.57 2.61 4.21
N ASP A 92 18.52 3.93 4.09
CA ASP A 92 19.29 4.66 3.09
C ASP A 92 20.80 4.44 3.28
N ASN A 93 21.28 4.48 4.52
CA ASN A 93 22.68 4.16 4.82
C ASN A 93 23.03 2.70 4.48
N ALA A 94 22.12 1.78 4.76
CA ALA A 94 22.28 0.36 4.46
C ALA A 94 22.29 0.05 2.96
N LEU A 95 21.58 0.84 2.14
CA LEU A 95 21.64 0.77 0.67
C LEU A 95 22.96 1.34 0.15
N GLN A 96 23.43 2.48 0.69
CA GLN A 96 24.69 3.11 0.30
C GLN A 96 25.92 2.25 0.65
N LYS A 97 25.94 1.65 1.85
CA LYS A 97 27.05 0.84 2.36
C LYS A 97 26.91 -0.65 2.06
N ASN A 98 25.84 -1.04 1.37
CA ASN A 98 25.54 -2.43 1.02
C ASN A 98 25.58 -3.41 2.21
N TYR A 99 24.93 -3.04 3.33
CA TYR A 99 24.87 -3.91 4.51
C TYR A 99 24.23 -5.26 4.18
N LYS A 100 24.80 -6.35 4.70
CA LYS A 100 24.29 -7.71 4.42
C LYS A 100 23.03 -8.00 5.23
N ILE A 101 22.10 -8.73 4.62
CA ILE A 101 20.94 -9.31 5.32
C ILE A 101 21.38 -10.69 5.83
N GLU A 102 21.07 -10.99 7.08
CA GLU A 102 21.41 -12.28 7.69
C GLU A 102 20.51 -13.39 7.15
N THR A 103 21.10 -14.55 6.87
CA THR A 103 20.39 -15.72 6.32
C THR A 103 20.57 -16.93 7.21
N THR A 104 19.61 -17.85 7.11
CA THR A 104 19.58 -19.17 7.71
C THR A 104 19.24 -20.18 6.61
N ASN A 105 19.52 -21.47 6.81
CA ASN A 105 19.33 -22.49 5.78
C ASN A 105 18.29 -23.54 6.19
N LYS A 106 17.21 -23.11 6.87
CA LYS A 106 16.21 -24.02 7.45
C LYS A 106 15.47 -24.88 6.41
N ILE A 107 15.19 -24.32 5.24
CA ILE A 107 14.45 -24.98 4.15
C ILE A 107 15.30 -25.06 2.88
N GLU A 108 16.60 -25.32 3.05
CA GLU A 108 17.54 -25.47 1.94
C GLU A 108 17.07 -26.52 0.92
N GLY A 109 17.18 -26.17 -0.36
CA GLY A 109 16.78 -27.05 -1.47
C GLY A 109 15.31 -26.99 -1.86
N LYS A 110 14.43 -26.40 -1.03
CA LYS A 110 13.02 -26.17 -1.37
C LYS A 110 12.87 -25.08 -2.43
N LYS A 111 11.90 -25.25 -3.33
CA LYS A 111 11.56 -24.32 -4.40
C LYS A 111 10.19 -23.68 -4.13
N VAL A 112 10.13 -22.35 -4.14
CA VAL A 112 8.87 -21.61 -3.94
C VAL A 112 8.64 -20.61 -5.07
N ALA A 113 7.43 -20.60 -5.62
CA ALA A 113 7.00 -19.57 -6.56
C ALA A 113 6.23 -18.47 -5.82
N VAL A 114 6.55 -17.22 -6.12
CA VAL A 114 5.80 -16.04 -5.63
C VAL A 114 5.18 -15.35 -6.83
N ILE A 115 3.85 -15.22 -6.85
CA ILE A 115 3.12 -14.59 -7.95
C ILE A 115 2.73 -13.16 -7.52
N GLY A 116 3.31 -12.17 -8.18
CA GLY A 116 3.21 -10.76 -7.84
C GLY A 116 4.47 -10.24 -7.12
N GLY A 117 5.11 -9.23 -7.70
CA GLY A 117 6.31 -8.57 -7.17
C GLY A 117 6.03 -7.31 -6.35
N GLY A 118 4.86 -7.22 -5.72
CA GLY A 118 4.49 -6.11 -4.84
C GLY A 118 5.07 -6.25 -3.41
N PRO A 119 4.70 -5.35 -2.47
CA PRO A 119 5.22 -5.39 -1.09
C PRO A 119 5.06 -6.74 -0.38
N SER A 120 3.91 -7.40 -0.54
CA SER A 120 3.64 -8.71 0.05
C SER A 120 4.53 -9.79 -0.55
N GLY A 121 4.61 -9.86 -1.89
CA GLY A 121 5.43 -10.84 -2.60
C GLY A 121 6.93 -10.65 -2.37
N LEU A 122 7.44 -9.42 -2.46
CA LEU A 122 8.84 -9.09 -2.16
C LEU A 122 9.22 -9.48 -0.74
N THR A 123 8.34 -9.21 0.23
CA THR A 123 8.61 -9.59 1.63
C THR A 123 8.57 -11.11 1.79
N CYS A 124 7.57 -11.80 1.26
CA CYS A 124 7.50 -13.25 1.32
C CYS A 124 8.74 -13.91 0.68
N ALA A 125 9.11 -13.47 -0.52
CA ALA A 125 10.27 -13.97 -1.24
C ALA A 125 11.58 -13.75 -0.48
N ALA A 126 11.76 -12.57 0.11
CA ALA A 126 12.93 -12.25 0.92
C ALA A 126 13.03 -13.18 2.13
N PHE A 127 11.97 -13.32 2.93
CA PHE A 127 11.99 -14.14 4.13
C PHE A 127 12.15 -15.64 3.83
N LEU A 128 11.57 -16.14 2.74
CA LEU A 128 11.81 -17.51 2.27
C LEU A 128 13.27 -17.73 1.84
N SER A 129 13.85 -16.79 1.10
CA SER A 129 15.24 -16.87 0.64
C SER A 129 16.23 -16.72 1.80
N MET A 130 15.91 -15.86 2.78
CA MET A 130 16.63 -15.76 4.06
C MET A 130 16.57 -17.07 4.88
N ASN A 131 15.69 -18.02 4.54
CA ASN A 131 15.64 -19.35 5.15
C ASN A 131 16.15 -20.46 4.21
N GLY A 132 16.78 -20.12 3.09
CA GLY A 132 17.47 -21.04 2.20
C GLY A 132 16.64 -21.59 1.03
N ALA A 133 15.39 -21.13 0.85
CA ALA A 133 14.59 -21.54 -0.31
C ALA A 133 15.09 -20.91 -1.61
N LYS A 134 14.96 -21.64 -2.71
CA LYS A 134 15.10 -21.12 -4.07
C LYS A 134 13.79 -20.49 -4.50
N VAL A 135 13.74 -19.16 -4.56
CA VAL A 135 12.52 -18.42 -4.86
C VAL A 135 12.55 -17.83 -6.27
N THR A 136 11.45 -18.02 -7.00
CA THR A 136 11.19 -17.31 -8.27
C THR A 136 9.95 -16.42 -8.12
N ILE A 137 10.08 -15.13 -8.40
CA ILE A 137 8.97 -14.18 -8.48
C ILE A 137 8.47 -14.11 -9.93
N TYR A 138 7.16 -14.25 -10.15
CA TYR A 138 6.49 -13.97 -11.42
C TYR A 138 5.76 -12.63 -11.32
N GLU A 139 6.00 -11.72 -12.26
CA GLU A 139 5.46 -10.36 -12.24
C GLU A 139 4.86 -9.98 -13.60
N LYS A 140 3.63 -9.44 -13.59
CA LYS A 140 2.93 -9.01 -14.82
C LYS A 140 3.61 -7.80 -15.46
N GLN A 141 4.18 -6.92 -14.63
CA GLN A 141 4.81 -5.68 -15.06
C GLN A 141 6.29 -5.89 -15.48
N PRO A 142 6.90 -4.91 -16.18
CA PRO A 142 8.31 -5.00 -16.57
C PRO A 142 9.31 -4.96 -15.41
N LYS A 143 8.92 -4.34 -14.29
CA LYS A 143 9.74 -4.21 -13.06
C LYS A 143 8.93 -4.57 -11.81
N LEU A 144 9.61 -5.11 -10.81
CA LEU A 144 9.05 -5.38 -9.48
C LEU A 144 8.74 -4.07 -8.71
N GLY A 145 7.92 -4.19 -7.68
CA GLY A 145 7.54 -3.11 -6.76
C GLY A 145 6.02 -3.02 -6.55
N GLY A 146 5.22 -3.48 -7.51
CA GLY A 146 3.76 -3.38 -7.44
C GLY A 146 3.32 -1.94 -7.15
N ILE A 147 2.42 -1.74 -6.19
CA ILE A 147 1.87 -0.42 -5.85
C ILE A 147 2.94 0.61 -5.46
N THR A 148 4.09 0.21 -4.91
CA THR A 148 5.13 1.19 -4.54
C THR A 148 5.76 1.82 -5.78
N ARG A 149 5.87 1.07 -6.87
CA ARG A 149 6.39 1.56 -8.16
C ARG A 149 5.29 2.15 -9.04
N TYR A 150 4.17 1.47 -9.15
CA TYR A 150 3.16 1.83 -10.14
C TYR A 150 2.05 2.68 -9.52
N GLY A 151 1.74 2.58 -8.23
CA GLY A 151 0.70 3.40 -7.61
C GLY A 151 1.21 4.70 -6.99
N ILE A 152 2.27 4.61 -6.17
CA ILE A 152 2.77 5.77 -5.43
C ILE A 152 3.58 6.67 -6.38
N PRO A 153 3.26 7.97 -6.49
CA PRO A 153 3.99 8.89 -7.36
C PRO A 153 5.44 9.13 -6.90
N ASP A 154 6.30 9.46 -7.87
CA ASP A 154 7.74 9.69 -7.65
C ASP A 154 8.03 10.80 -6.64
N PHE A 155 7.18 11.83 -6.58
CA PHE A 155 7.30 12.94 -5.63
C PHE A 155 7.05 12.54 -4.16
N ARG A 156 6.48 11.35 -3.92
CA ARG A 156 6.34 10.76 -2.56
C ARG A 156 7.36 9.64 -2.34
N LEU A 157 7.62 8.84 -3.37
CA LEU A 157 8.51 7.69 -3.28
C LEU A 157 9.41 7.62 -4.53
N PRO A 158 10.66 8.10 -4.42
CA PRO A 158 11.58 8.16 -5.55
C PRO A 158 11.83 6.79 -6.18
N ARG A 159 11.81 6.70 -7.51
CA ARG A 159 12.06 5.43 -8.23
C ARG A 159 13.39 4.79 -7.90
N GLU A 160 14.44 5.58 -7.70
CA GLU A 160 15.78 5.10 -7.33
C GLU A 160 15.77 4.36 -5.98
N VAL A 161 15.00 4.84 -4.99
CA VAL A 161 14.87 4.18 -3.69
C VAL A 161 14.21 2.81 -3.85
N ILE A 162 13.19 2.71 -4.71
CA ILE A 162 12.51 1.46 -5.00
C ILE A 162 13.46 0.50 -5.73
N ASP A 163 14.15 0.96 -6.77
CA ASP A 163 15.12 0.17 -7.54
C ASP A 163 16.18 -0.44 -6.60
N LYS A 164 16.85 0.38 -5.79
CA LYS A 164 17.87 -0.09 -4.83
C LYS A 164 17.31 -1.03 -3.76
N THR A 165 16.09 -0.78 -3.28
CA THR A 165 15.44 -1.66 -2.30
C THR A 165 15.14 -3.03 -2.90
N VAL A 166 14.60 -3.06 -4.13
CA VAL A 166 14.33 -4.30 -4.86
C VAL A 166 15.62 -5.05 -5.16
N GLU A 167 16.66 -4.37 -5.65
CA GLU A 167 17.97 -4.97 -5.93
C GLU A 167 18.57 -5.63 -4.70
N LYS A 168 18.50 -4.97 -3.54
CA LYS A 168 18.96 -5.55 -2.26
C LYS A 168 18.17 -6.80 -1.88
N ILE A 169 16.85 -6.83 -2.12
CA ILE A 169 16.03 -8.03 -1.90
C ILE A 169 16.46 -9.14 -2.86
N LEU A 170 16.62 -8.83 -4.15
CA LEU A 170 17.03 -9.80 -5.16
C LEU A 170 18.45 -10.36 -4.91
N SER A 171 19.33 -9.61 -4.25
CA SER A 171 20.67 -10.09 -3.86
C SER A 171 20.65 -11.29 -2.89
N LEU A 172 19.48 -11.65 -2.33
CA LEU A 172 19.27 -12.90 -1.59
C LEU A 172 19.22 -14.14 -2.51
N GLY A 173 19.47 -14.00 -3.81
CA GLY A 173 19.45 -15.09 -4.79
C GLY A 173 18.06 -15.36 -5.37
N ILE A 174 17.16 -14.37 -5.33
CA ILE A 174 15.80 -14.47 -5.86
C ILE A 174 15.83 -14.25 -7.37
N GLU A 175 15.20 -15.17 -8.11
CA GLU A 175 14.96 -15.00 -9.56
C GLU A 175 13.67 -14.20 -9.79
N ALA A 176 13.66 -13.31 -10.78
CA ALA A 176 12.47 -12.56 -11.17
C ALA A 176 12.15 -12.77 -12.66
N LYS A 177 10.93 -13.20 -12.94
CA LYS A 177 10.36 -13.36 -14.28
C LYS A 177 9.27 -12.30 -14.49
N CYS A 178 9.69 -11.16 -15.02
CA CYS A 178 8.81 -10.04 -15.37
C CYS A 178 8.08 -10.26 -16.70
N ASN A 179 7.04 -9.46 -16.95
CA ASN A 179 6.15 -9.58 -18.12
C ASN A 179 5.51 -10.97 -18.23
N GLN A 180 5.09 -11.53 -17.10
CA GLN A 180 4.43 -12.83 -17.01
C GLN A 180 3.13 -12.67 -16.22
N THR A 181 2.00 -12.85 -16.89
CA THR A 181 0.67 -12.62 -16.35
C THR A 181 -0.04 -13.94 -16.08
N LEU A 182 -0.41 -14.16 -14.82
CA LEU A 182 -1.24 -15.31 -14.41
C LEU A 182 -2.59 -15.32 -15.14
N GLY A 183 -2.97 -16.47 -15.71
CA GLY A 183 -4.20 -16.66 -16.47
C GLY A 183 -4.15 -16.10 -17.90
N LYS A 184 -2.96 -15.72 -18.38
CA LYS A 184 -2.71 -15.32 -19.77
C LYS A 184 -1.47 -16.01 -20.33
N ASP A 185 -0.35 -15.87 -19.64
CA ASP A 185 0.94 -16.41 -20.08
C ASP A 185 1.23 -17.79 -19.46
N TYR A 186 0.64 -18.06 -18.29
CA TYR A 186 0.71 -19.34 -17.59
C TYR A 186 -0.51 -19.53 -16.68
N GLU A 187 -0.84 -20.78 -16.39
CA GLU A 187 -1.88 -21.14 -15.42
C GLU A 187 -1.29 -21.48 -14.06
N LEU A 188 -2.07 -21.26 -13.00
CA LEU A 188 -1.61 -21.53 -11.62
C LEU A 188 -1.21 -23.00 -11.44
N VAL A 189 -1.98 -23.91 -12.04
CA VAL A 189 -1.77 -25.36 -11.96
C VAL A 189 -0.42 -25.80 -12.55
N ASP A 190 0.13 -25.05 -13.50
CA ASP A 190 1.43 -25.36 -14.10
C ASP A 190 2.58 -24.93 -13.20
N ILE A 191 2.39 -23.85 -12.44
CA ILE A 191 3.33 -23.43 -11.40
C ILE A 191 3.27 -24.42 -10.22
N GLU A 192 2.09 -24.86 -9.80
CA GLU A 192 1.93 -25.82 -8.69
C GLU A 192 2.73 -27.12 -8.91
N LYS A 193 2.83 -27.61 -10.16
CA LYS A 193 3.59 -28.83 -10.48
C LYS A 193 5.11 -28.66 -10.40
N GLN A 194 5.63 -27.43 -10.43
CA GLN A 194 7.06 -27.13 -10.56
C GLN A 194 7.73 -26.74 -9.24
N TYR A 195 6.93 -26.37 -8.23
CA TYR A 195 7.39 -25.80 -6.97
C TYR A 195 6.81 -26.56 -5.78
N ASP A 196 7.54 -26.58 -4.66
CA ASP A 196 7.08 -27.24 -3.43
C ASP A 196 5.97 -26.44 -2.72
N ALA A 197 5.91 -25.12 -2.96
CA ALA A 197 4.85 -24.23 -2.53
C ALA A 197 4.69 -23.03 -3.49
N VAL A 198 3.51 -22.43 -3.48
CA VAL A 198 3.19 -21.21 -4.25
C VAL A 198 2.59 -20.15 -3.33
N TYR A 199 2.98 -18.90 -3.49
CA TYR A 199 2.40 -17.76 -2.78
C TYR A 199 1.81 -16.73 -3.77
N LEU A 200 0.51 -16.46 -3.65
CA LEU A 200 -0.23 -15.52 -4.47
C LEU A 200 -0.34 -14.15 -3.80
N SER A 201 0.11 -13.11 -4.50
CA SER A 201 0.13 -11.73 -4.00
C SER A 201 -0.07 -10.68 -5.09
N VAL A 202 -0.96 -10.95 -6.06
CA VAL A 202 -1.24 -10.08 -7.20
C VAL A 202 -2.01 -8.78 -6.85
N GLY A 203 -2.37 -8.61 -5.58
CA GLY A 203 -2.97 -7.38 -5.04
C GLY A 203 -4.44 -7.16 -5.42
N ALA A 204 -4.93 -5.96 -5.11
CA ALA A 204 -6.31 -5.53 -5.35
C ALA A 204 -6.32 -4.09 -5.87
N ASN A 205 -6.09 -3.91 -7.18
CA ASN A 205 -5.88 -2.59 -7.78
C ASN A 205 -7.00 -2.14 -8.74
N VAL A 206 -8.12 -2.86 -8.81
CA VAL A 206 -9.28 -2.41 -9.61
C VAL A 206 -10.11 -1.43 -8.79
N SER A 207 -10.33 -0.21 -9.28
CA SER A 207 -11.09 0.81 -8.57
C SER A 207 -12.54 0.38 -8.34
N SER A 208 -13.04 0.66 -7.14
CA SER A 208 -14.45 0.42 -6.81
C SER A 208 -15.35 1.45 -7.49
N LYS A 209 -16.54 0.99 -7.89
CA LYS A 209 -17.64 1.85 -8.35
C LYS A 209 -18.42 2.42 -7.16
N MET A 210 -18.93 3.64 -7.29
CA MET A 210 -19.92 4.22 -6.36
C MET A 210 -21.34 3.71 -6.64
N ASN A 211 -21.58 3.17 -7.85
CA ASN A 211 -22.89 2.73 -8.35
C ASN A 211 -23.90 3.89 -8.47
N ILE A 212 -23.45 4.98 -9.08
CA ILE A 212 -24.28 6.16 -9.39
C ILE A 212 -24.54 6.25 -10.90
N PRO A 213 -25.61 6.92 -11.35
CA PRO A 213 -25.85 7.10 -12.78
C PRO A 213 -24.71 7.90 -13.43
N GLY A 214 -24.30 7.48 -14.63
CA GLY A 214 -23.26 8.12 -15.45
C GLY A 214 -21.83 7.65 -15.19
N GLU A 215 -21.61 6.59 -14.40
CA GLU A 215 -20.26 6.03 -14.15
C GLU A 215 -19.58 5.40 -15.35
N ASP A 216 -20.32 5.10 -16.42
CA ASP A 216 -19.78 4.50 -17.64
C ASP A 216 -19.56 5.56 -18.77
N LEU A 217 -19.70 6.86 -18.46
CA LEU A 217 -19.43 7.95 -19.40
C LEU A 217 -17.93 8.09 -19.70
N ASP A 218 -17.59 8.57 -20.91
CA ASP A 218 -16.22 8.94 -21.24
C ASP A 218 -15.74 10.08 -20.32
N GLY A 219 -14.52 9.95 -19.78
CA GLY A 219 -14.00 10.90 -18.81
C GLY A 219 -14.21 10.50 -17.34
N VAL A 220 -14.82 9.33 -17.09
CA VAL A 220 -14.78 8.65 -15.80
C VAL A 220 -13.58 7.70 -15.77
N TYR A 221 -12.70 7.87 -14.77
CA TYR A 221 -11.48 7.07 -14.62
C TYR A 221 -11.38 6.43 -13.23
N GLY A 222 -10.74 5.27 -13.16
CA GLY A 222 -10.32 4.67 -11.88
C GLY A 222 -9.00 5.28 -11.40
N GLY A 223 -8.93 5.72 -10.14
CA GLY A 223 -7.74 6.35 -9.58
C GLY A 223 -6.56 5.39 -9.45
N ASN A 224 -6.83 4.15 -9.06
CA ASN A 224 -5.80 3.11 -8.95
C ASN A 224 -5.19 2.75 -10.31
N GLU A 225 -6.02 2.64 -11.35
CA GLU A 225 -5.63 2.30 -12.71
C GLU A 225 -4.88 3.44 -13.39
N LEU A 226 -5.33 4.69 -13.23
CA LEU A 226 -4.61 5.86 -13.75
C LEU A 226 -3.20 5.94 -13.18
N LEU A 227 -3.07 5.78 -11.85
CA LEU A 227 -1.75 5.77 -11.22
C LEU A 227 -0.92 4.58 -11.71
N GLU A 228 -1.45 3.36 -11.67
CA GLU A 228 -0.73 2.14 -12.05
C GLU A 228 -0.21 2.17 -13.49
N THR A 229 -1.05 2.62 -14.43
CA THR A 229 -0.69 2.66 -15.85
C THR A 229 0.15 3.89 -16.20
N GLY A 230 -0.02 5.00 -15.47
CA GLY A 230 0.53 6.30 -15.84
C GLY A 230 -0.03 6.86 -17.16
N ILE A 231 -1.11 6.26 -17.69
CA ILE A 231 -1.75 6.70 -18.93
C ILE A 231 -2.84 7.69 -18.56
N HIS A 232 -2.56 8.98 -18.75
CA HIS A 232 -3.47 10.07 -18.41
C HIS A 232 -4.05 10.73 -19.67
N PRO A 233 -5.31 11.21 -19.63
CA PRO A 233 -5.82 12.13 -20.64
C PRO A 233 -5.12 13.49 -20.55
N ASP A 234 -5.31 14.34 -21.58
CA ASP A 234 -4.85 15.72 -21.54
C ASP A 234 -5.68 16.54 -20.54
N TYR A 235 -5.01 17.06 -19.51
CA TYR A 235 -5.64 17.88 -18.48
C TYR A 235 -5.55 19.39 -18.77
N THR A 236 -4.90 19.81 -19.85
CA THR A 236 -4.65 21.23 -20.14
C THR A 236 -5.95 22.03 -20.20
N GLY A 237 -6.09 22.99 -19.28
CA GLY A 237 -7.29 23.85 -19.20
C GLY A 237 -8.53 23.19 -18.60
N LYS A 238 -8.43 21.93 -18.15
CA LYS A 238 -9.56 21.10 -17.68
C LYS A 238 -9.87 21.27 -16.20
N SER A 239 -11.14 21.08 -15.84
CA SER A 239 -11.61 20.94 -14.46
C SER A 239 -11.81 19.46 -14.14
N VAL A 240 -11.12 18.95 -13.12
CA VAL A 240 -11.13 17.52 -12.76
C VAL A 240 -11.58 17.32 -11.33
N ALA A 241 -12.53 16.40 -11.12
CA ALA A 241 -12.92 15.95 -9.79
C ALA A 241 -12.21 14.64 -9.41
N VAL A 242 -11.85 14.49 -8.15
CA VAL A 242 -11.35 13.27 -7.55
C VAL A 242 -12.28 12.89 -6.40
N SER A 243 -13.01 11.79 -6.55
CA SER A 243 -13.94 11.29 -5.54
C SER A 243 -13.21 10.39 -4.54
N GLY A 244 -13.01 10.87 -3.31
CA GLY A 244 -12.31 10.10 -2.27
C GLY A 244 -11.57 10.97 -1.26
N GLY A 245 -10.99 10.33 -0.24
CA GLY A 245 -10.21 11.01 0.80
C GLY A 245 -8.98 10.23 1.29
N GLY A 246 -8.63 9.13 0.61
CA GLY A 246 -7.46 8.32 0.93
C GLY A 246 -6.21 8.79 0.19
N ASN A 247 -5.10 8.07 0.39
CA ASN A 247 -3.83 8.37 -0.29
C ASN A 247 -3.94 8.32 -1.82
N VAL A 248 -4.71 7.38 -2.38
CA VAL A 248 -4.98 7.33 -3.84
C VAL A 248 -5.61 8.63 -4.34
N ALA A 249 -6.55 9.21 -3.56
CA ALA A 249 -7.17 10.48 -3.93
C ALA A 249 -6.16 11.63 -3.92
N MET A 250 -5.26 11.67 -2.93
CA MET A 250 -4.21 12.70 -2.86
C MET A 250 -3.19 12.55 -3.99
N ASP A 251 -2.74 11.32 -4.23
CA ASP A 251 -1.77 10.99 -5.26
C ASP A 251 -2.33 11.33 -6.64
N ALA A 252 -3.57 10.94 -6.93
CA ALA A 252 -4.26 11.28 -8.17
C ALA A 252 -4.42 12.79 -8.31
N ALA A 253 -4.97 13.49 -7.30
CA ALA A 253 -5.23 14.92 -7.38
C ALA A 253 -3.95 15.74 -7.64
N ARG A 254 -2.87 15.44 -6.91
CA ARG A 254 -1.57 16.12 -7.09
C ARG A 254 -0.93 15.79 -8.44
N THR A 255 -1.02 14.53 -8.88
CA THR A 255 -0.53 14.12 -10.20
C THR A 255 -1.26 14.87 -11.31
N ILE A 256 -2.59 14.90 -11.27
CA ILE A 256 -3.44 15.60 -12.25
C ILE A 256 -3.14 17.11 -12.24
N LYS A 257 -2.96 17.71 -11.06
CA LYS A 257 -2.60 19.12 -10.94
C LYS A 257 -1.26 19.43 -11.60
N ARG A 258 -0.24 18.60 -11.35
CA ARG A 258 1.10 18.72 -11.95
C ARG A 258 1.12 18.49 -13.46
N LEU A 259 0.16 17.71 -13.97
CA LEU A 259 -0.02 17.45 -15.41
C LEU A 259 -0.83 18.56 -16.12
N GLY A 260 -1.12 19.69 -15.47
CA GLY A 260 -1.64 20.89 -16.14
C GLY A 260 -3.13 21.14 -16.01
N ALA A 261 -3.84 20.39 -15.14
CA ALA A 261 -5.24 20.68 -14.83
C ALA A 261 -5.42 22.10 -14.30
N LYS A 262 -6.39 22.82 -14.87
CA LYS A 262 -6.74 24.19 -14.44
C LYS A 262 -7.26 24.15 -13.01
N ASN A 263 -8.31 23.35 -12.79
CA ASN A 263 -8.93 23.17 -11.48
C ASN A 263 -8.94 21.69 -11.11
N VAL A 264 -8.62 21.37 -9.86
CA VAL A 264 -8.69 20.01 -9.33
C VAL A 264 -9.45 20.05 -8.02
N TYR A 265 -10.54 19.30 -7.93
CA TYR A 265 -11.40 19.22 -6.75
C TYR A 265 -11.35 17.84 -6.13
N VAL A 266 -10.94 17.75 -4.88
CA VAL A 266 -11.17 16.55 -4.08
C VAL A 266 -12.54 16.65 -3.44
N ILE A 267 -13.46 15.77 -3.86
CA ILE A 267 -14.82 15.71 -3.32
C ILE A 267 -14.88 14.59 -2.30
N TYR A 268 -15.11 14.96 -1.03
CA TYR A 268 -15.09 14.02 0.08
C TYR A 268 -16.36 14.13 0.92
N ARG A 269 -17.08 13.01 1.03
CA ARG A 269 -18.37 12.92 1.75
C ARG A 269 -18.27 13.11 3.26
N ARG A 270 -17.10 13.33 3.84
CA ARG A 270 -16.95 13.58 5.29
C ARG A 270 -16.15 14.84 5.54
N ALA A 271 -16.02 15.21 6.82
CA ALA A 271 -15.20 16.33 7.25
C ALA A 271 -13.70 15.99 7.19
N ARG A 272 -12.86 17.04 7.16
CA ARG A 272 -11.40 16.96 7.05
C ARG A 272 -10.80 16.08 8.13
N GLU A 273 -11.28 16.19 9.37
CA GLU A 273 -10.79 15.46 10.54
C GLU A 273 -11.01 13.95 10.41
N GLN A 274 -11.92 13.54 9.54
CA GLN A 274 -12.19 12.14 9.25
C GLN A 274 -11.46 11.65 8.00
N MET A 275 -10.56 12.42 7.40
CA MET A 275 -9.92 12.04 6.15
C MET A 275 -8.91 10.89 6.34
N PRO A 276 -8.95 9.82 5.52
CA PRO A 276 -8.00 8.71 5.63
C PRO A 276 -6.57 9.04 5.20
N ALA A 277 -6.34 10.04 4.36
CA ALA A 277 -4.99 10.52 4.04
C ALA A 277 -4.28 11.12 5.27
N GLU A 278 -2.95 11.21 5.22
CA GLU A 278 -2.17 11.91 6.26
C GLU A 278 -2.31 13.42 6.10
N ASP A 279 -2.35 14.16 7.22
CA ASP A 279 -2.60 15.60 7.21
C ASP A 279 -1.59 16.37 6.35
N TYR A 280 -0.31 15.98 6.39
CA TYR A 280 0.73 16.62 5.59
C TYR A 280 0.50 16.40 4.08
N GLU A 281 -0.03 15.25 3.64
CA GLU A 281 -0.33 15.00 2.22
C GLU A 281 -1.49 15.87 1.75
N VAL A 282 -2.48 16.09 2.62
CA VAL A 282 -3.62 16.99 2.36
C VAL A 282 -3.13 18.44 2.27
N GLU A 283 -2.26 18.86 3.19
CA GLU A 283 -1.68 20.20 3.18
C GLU A 283 -0.81 20.46 1.95
N GLU A 284 0.02 19.50 1.53
CA GLU A 284 0.79 19.61 0.29
C GLU A 284 -0.11 19.69 -0.95
N ALA A 285 -1.20 18.91 -1.00
CA ALA A 285 -2.19 19.03 -2.07
C ALA A 285 -2.84 20.43 -2.12
N MET A 286 -3.21 20.98 -0.95
CA MET A 286 -3.76 22.35 -0.87
C MET A 286 -2.74 23.40 -1.33
N LYS A 287 -1.47 23.27 -0.96
CA LYS A 287 -0.39 24.18 -1.40
C LYS A 287 -0.17 24.11 -2.91
N GLU A 288 -0.39 22.96 -3.53
CA GLU A 288 -0.34 22.78 -4.99
C GLU A 288 -1.59 23.34 -5.71
N GLY A 289 -2.58 23.87 -4.96
CA GLY A 289 -3.80 24.46 -5.50
C GLY A 289 -4.90 23.44 -5.82
N VAL A 290 -4.90 22.30 -5.12
CA VAL A 290 -6.04 21.38 -5.10
C VAL A 290 -7.10 21.92 -4.15
N GLU A 291 -8.34 22.04 -4.63
CA GLU A 291 -9.48 22.49 -3.85
C GLU A 291 -10.19 21.31 -3.19
N PHE A 292 -10.75 21.52 -1.99
CA PHE A 292 -11.40 20.46 -1.21
C PHE A 292 -12.86 20.78 -0.94
N LEU A 293 -13.75 19.90 -1.39
CA LEU A 293 -15.17 19.92 -1.08
C LEU A 293 -15.46 18.86 -0.01
N PHE A 294 -15.22 19.22 1.25
CA PHE A 294 -15.58 18.40 2.40
C PHE A 294 -17.09 18.34 2.60
N GLN A 295 -17.59 17.27 3.20
CA GLN A 295 -19.02 17.06 3.42
C GLN A 295 -19.86 17.20 2.15
N ASN A 296 -19.33 16.72 1.02
CA ASN A 296 -20.03 16.67 -0.26
C ASN A 296 -19.94 15.27 -0.84
N ASN A 297 -21.07 14.74 -1.31
CA ASN A 297 -21.15 13.44 -1.96
C ASN A 297 -21.63 13.62 -3.41
N ILE A 298 -21.11 12.80 -4.32
CA ILE A 298 -21.52 12.80 -5.73
C ILE A 298 -22.66 11.80 -5.86
N VAL A 299 -23.79 12.24 -6.43
CA VAL A 299 -25.00 11.40 -6.58
C VAL A 299 -25.29 11.06 -8.04
N LYS A 300 -24.76 11.84 -8.99
CA LYS A 300 -24.92 11.60 -10.42
C LYS A 300 -23.79 12.25 -11.21
N ILE A 301 -23.34 11.56 -12.25
CA ILE A 301 -22.47 12.11 -13.29
C ILE A 301 -23.36 12.43 -14.49
N ILE A 302 -23.29 13.66 -14.99
CA ILE A 302 -24.18 14.19 -16.03
C ILE A 302 -23.37 14.43 -17.29
N GLY A 303 -23.91 13.93 -18.41
CA GLY A 303 -23.36 14.08 -19.74
C GLY A 303 -24.13 13.21 -20.73
N ASN A 304 -23.93 13.46 -22.03
CA ASN A 304 -24.46 12.60 -23.09
C ASN A 304 -23.51 11.43 -23.36
N ASP A 305 -22.35 11.71 -23.96
CA ASP A 305 -21.32 10.69 -24.26
C ASP A 305 -20.14 10.75 -23.29
N LYS A 306 -19.89 11.94 -22.74
CA LYS A 306 -18.76 12.23 -21.84
C LYS A 306 -19.21 13.04 -20.63
N VAL A 307 -18.40 13.07 -19.59
CA VAL A 307 -18.62 13.91 -18.40
C VAL A 307 -18.70 15.39 -18.80
N GLU A 308 -19.77 16.05 -18.35
CA GLU A 308 -19.95 17.50 -18.49
C GLU A 308 -20.17 18.16 -17.13
N LYS A 309 -20.91 17.49 -16.23
CA LYS A 309 -21.20 18.00 -14.89
C LYS A 309 -21.26 16.88 -13.86
N LEU A 310 -21.09 17.25 -12.60
CA LEU A 310 -21.38 16.41 -11.45
C LEU A 310 -22.55 17.00 -10.67
N GLU A 311 -23.48 16.15 -10.27
CA GLU A 311 -24.47 16.49 -9.27
C GLU A 311 -23.93 16.08 -7.89
N CYS A 312 -23.74 17.08 -7.04
CA CYS A 312 -23.27 16.93 -5.68
C CYS A 312 -24.41 17.22 -4.70
N ILE A 313 -24.37 16.56 -3.55
CA ILE A 313 -25.27 16.80 -2.42
C ILE A 313 -24.44 17.06 -1.16
N LYS A 314 -24.86 18.01 -0.34
CA LYS A 314 -24.20 18.25 0.96
C LYS A 314 -24.51 17.11 1.91
N THR A 315 -23.57 16.83 2.81
CA THR A 315 -23.74 15.81 3.84
C THR A 315 -23.56 16.40 5.23
N GLU A 316 -24.30 15.89 6.20
CA GLU A 316 -24.01 16.08 7.63
C GLU A 316 -23.44 14.79 8.24
N LEU A 317 -22.72 14.94 9.35
CA LEU A 317 -22.09 13.82 10.04
C LEU A 317 -22.90 13.44 11.27
N VAL A 318 -23.47 12.23 11.27
CA VAL A 318 -24.26 11.71 12.40
C VAL A 318 -23.51 10.58 13.11
N LYS A 319 -23.65 10.50 14.43
CA LYS A 319 -23.16 9.34 15.19
C LYS A 319 -24.19 8.22 15.06
N ARG A 320 -23.77 7.06 14.55
CA ARG A 320 -24.58 5.83 14.56
C ARG A 320 -24.03 4.86 15.59
N GLU A 321 -24.93 4.06 16.16
CA GLU A 321 -24.55 2.96 17.05
C GLU A 321 -23.65 1.95 16.31
N GLY A 322 -22.64 1.41 16.99
CA GLY A 322 -21.66 0.48 16.42
C GLY A 322 -20.59 1.12 15.52
N GLU A 323 -20.79 2.34 15.03
CA GLU A 323 -19.86 3.00 14.12
C GLU A 323 -18.77 3.78 14.86
N LYS A 324 -17.51 3.48 14.55
CA LYS A 324 -16.35 4.16 15.16
C LYS A 324 -16.26 5.63 14.71
N ARG A 325 -16.62 5.89 13.46
CA ARG A 325 -16.57 7.22 12.83
C ARG A 325 -17.99 7.73 12.62
N LEU A 326 -18.18 9.05 12.67
CA LEU A 326 -19.42 9.66 12.21
C LEU A 326 -19.72 9.26 10.77
N VAL A 327 -20.99 8.98 10.50
CA VAL A 327 -21.50 8.50 9.23
C VAL A 327 -22.05 9.69 8.46
N PRO A 328 -21.64 9.89 7.21
CA PRO A 328 -22.23 10.94 6.39
C PRO A 328 -23.64 10.59 5.96
N VAL A 329 -24.55 11.55 6.11
CA VAL A 329 -25.95 11.47 5.68
C VAL A 329 -26.22 12.65 4.76
N ASN A 330 -26.86 12.37 3.62
CA ASN A 330 -27.21 13.40 2.65
C ASN A 330 -28.24 14.38 3.24
N ILE A 331 -28.05 15.67 3.01
CA ILE A 331 -29.01 16.71 3.36
C ILE A 331 -29.95 16.87 2.16
N GLU A 332 -31.20 16.43 2.30
CA GLU A 332 -32.19 16.53 1.22
C GLU A 332 -32.40 17.97 0.75
N GLY A 333 -32.61 18.16 -0.56
CA GLY A 333 -32.79 19.48 -1.17
C GLY A 333 -31.52 20.33 -1.26
N SER A 334 -30.35 19.81 -0.89
CA SER A 334 -29.07 20.53 -0.95
C SER A 334 -28.27 20.32 -2.24
N ASN A 335 -28.87 19.68 -3.25
CA ASN A 335 -28.22 19.32 -4.49
C ASN A 335 -27.78 20.56 -5.28
N TYR A 336 -26.62 20.47 -5.90
CA TYR A 336 -26.11 21.48 -6.82
C TYR A 336 -25.23 20.81 -7.89
N THR A 337 -24.98 21.53 -8.97
CA THR A 337 -24.14 21.02 -10.08
C THR A 337 -22.81 21.73 -10.13
N LEU A 338 -21.79 21.00 -10.59
CA LEU A 338 -20.45 21.50 -10.85
C LEU A 338 -20.05 21.11 -12.27
N ASP A 339 -19.61 22.06 -13.08
CA ASP A 339 -19.09 21.78 -14.42
C ASP A 339 -17.72 21.10 -14.31
N MET A 340 -17.58 19.92 -14.91
CA MET A 340 -16.38 19.07 -14.84
C MET A 340 -16.11 18.41 -16.17
N ASP A 341 -14.85 18.35 -16.58
CA ASP A 341 -14.43 17.61 -17.77
C ASP A 341 -14.19 16.14 -17.45
N TYR A 342 -13.65 15.83 -16.27
CA TYR A 342 -13.29 14.47 -15.85
C TYR A 342 -13.61 14.21 -14.38
N ILE A 343 -13.83 12.95 -14.05
CA ILE A 343 -13.92 12.46 -12.67
C ILE A 343 -13.04 11.23 -12.47
N VAL A 344 -12.30 11.21 -11.36
CA VAL A 344 -11.44 10.10 -10.95
C VAL A 344 -12.00 9.45 -9.68
N MET A 345 -12.31 8.16 -9.77
CA MET A 345 -12.84 7.35 -8.68
C MET A 345 -11.72 6.81 -7.80
N ALA A 346 -11.59 7.34 -6.59
CA ALA A 346 -10.61 6.92 -5.58
C ALA A 346 -11.31 6.48 -4.28
N VAL A 347 -12.35 5.65 -4.43
CA VAL A 347 -13.27 5.22 -3.35
C VAL A 347 -12.97 3.83 -2.79
N GLY A 348 -11.80 3.28 -3.08
CA GLY A 348 -11.36 1.94 -2.68
C GLY A 348 -11.09 1.05 -3.89
N SER A 349 -10.58 -0.15 -3.64
CA SER A 349 -10.17 -1.07 -4.69
C SER A 349 -10.54 -2.52 -4.38
N LYS A 350 -10.54 -3.36 -5.40
CA LYS A 350 -10.87 -4.80 -5.37
C LYS A 350 -9.85 -5.60 -6.16
N ALA A 351 -9.80 -6.90 -5.88
CA ALA A 351 -9.07 -7.85 -6.70
C ALA A 351 -9.64 -7.88 -8.12
N ASN A 352 -8.78 -8.12 -9.11
CA ASN A 352 -9.24 -8.31 -10.48
C ASN A 352 -10.02 -9.63 -10.56
N LYS A 353 -11.32 -9.53 -10.86
CA LYS A 353 -12.25 -10.65 -10.88
C LYS A 353 -11.82 -11.74 -11.86
N GLU A 354 -11.40 -11.37 -13.07
CA GLU A 354 -10.98 -12.33 -14.10
C GLU A 354 -9.74 -13.12 -13.64
N VAL A 355 -8.76 -12.43 -13.06
CA VAL A 355 -7.54 -13.09 -12.52
C VAL A 355 -7.91 -14.04 -11.38
N VAL A 356 -8.77 -13.60 -10.46
CA VAL A 356 -9.25 -14.42 -9.34
C VAL A 356 -9.99 -15.66 -9.84
N GLU A 357 -10.92 -15.52 -10.78
CA GLU A 357 -11.67 -16.63 -11.37
C GLU A 357 -10.77 -17.64 -12.06
N LYS A 358 -9.79 -17.17 -12.84
CA LYS A 358 -8.81 -18.04 -13.50
C LYS A 358 -7.92 -18.81 -12.52
N THR A 359 -7.78 -18.35 -11.28
CA THR A 359 -7.11 -19.19 -10.28
C THR A 359 -7.91 -20.48 -10.05
N GLY A 360 -9.25 -20.43 -9.95
CA GLY A 360 -10.07 -21.55 -9.51
C GLY A 360 -10.01 -21.80 -7.99
N LEU A 361 -9.59 -20.82 -7.19
CA LEU A 361 -9.63 -20.87 -5.73
C LEU A 361 -10.98 -20.43 -5.16
N GLU A 362 -11.30 -20.88 -3.95
CA GLU A 362 -12.44 -20.34 -3.20
C GLU A 362 -12.25 -18.85 -2.91
N THR A 363 -13.34 -18.09 -3.02
CA THR A 363 -13.38 -16.67 -2.70
C THR A 363 -14.32 -16.39 -1.54
N THR A 364 -14.10 -15.27 -0.85
CA THR A 364 -15.06 -14.71 0.11
C THR A 364 -16.24 -14.07 -0.62
N GLU A 365 -17.29 -13.70 0.12
CA GLU A 365 -18.43 -12.93 -0.41
C GLU A 365 -18.02 -11.59 -1.06
N TYR A 366 -16.85 -11.06 -0.71
CA TYR A 366 -16.31 -9.81 -1.23
C TYR A 366 -15.44 -10.01 -2.49
N GLY A 367 -15.28 -11.25 -2.96
CA GLY A 367 -14.46 -11.58 -4.15
C GLY A 367 -12.95 -11.63 -3.89
N ASN A 368 -12.52 -11.63 -2.63
CA ASN A 368 -11.12 -11.85 -2.26
C ASN A 368 -10.82 -13.35 -2.19
N ILE A 369 -9.56 -13.75 -2.40
CA ILE A 369 -9.15 -15.14 -2.21
C ILE A 369 -9.32 -15.53 -0.74
N LYS A 370 -10.00 -16.64 -0.49
CA LYS A 370 -10.22 -17.17 0.85
C LYS A 370 -8.99 -17.98 1.27
N VAL A 371 -8.52 -17.73 2.49
CA VAL A 371 -7.43 -18.46 3.13
C VAL A 371 -7.82 -18.87 4.54
N ASP A 372 -7.18 -19.92 5.05
CA ASP A 372 -7.25 -20.30 6.46
C ASP A 372 -6.35 -19.42 7.35
N GLU A 373 -6.28 -19.72 8.65
CA GLU A 373 -5.44 -19.01 9.62
C GLU A 373 -3.93 -19.11 9.33
N ARG A 374 -3.51 -20.06 8.48
CA ARG A 374 -2.13 -20.29 8.03
C ARG A 374 -1.86 -19.69 6.65
N TYR A 375 -2.75 -18.84 6.13
CA TYR A 375 -2.67 -18.26 4.79
C TYR A 375 -2.78 -19.27 3.64
N MET A 376 -3.13 -20.54 3.91
CA MET A 376 -3.31 -21.56 2.88
C MET A 376 -4.69 -21.38 2.22
N THR A 377 -4.72 -21.50 0.91
CA THR A 377 -5.95 -21.39 0.11
C THR A 377 -6.73 -22.72 0.12
N SER A 378 -7.80 -22.82 -0.67
CA SER A 378 -8.52 -24.09 -0.86
C SER A 378 -7.69 -25.20 -1.54
N ARG A 379 -6.47 -24.89 -2.01
CA ARG A 379 -5.52 -25.88 -2.55
C ARG A 379 -4.28 -26.01 -1.67
N LYS A 380 -3.96 -27.26 -1.34
CA LYS A 380 -2.79 -27.62 -0.53
C LYS A 380 -1.49 -27.14 -1.18
N GLY A 381 -0.63 -26.47 -0.40
CA GLY A 381 0.64 -25.93 -0.88
C GLY A 381 0.52 -24.60 -1.63
N VAL A 382 -0.70 -24.07 -1.82
CA VAL A 382 -0.95 -22.75 -2.39
C VAL A 382 -1.40 -21.81 -1.29
N PHE A 383 -0.65 -20.74 -1.09
CA PHE A 383 -0.89 -19.70 -0.11
C PHE A 383 -1.24 -18.38 -0.79
N ALA A 384 -1.90 -17.47 -0.08
CA ALA A 384 -2.19 -16.14 -0.61
C ALA A 384 -2.07 -15.06 0.48
N GLY A 385 -1.77 -13.82 0.09
CA GLY A 385 -1.71 -12.73 1.06
C GLY A 385 -1.69 -11.32 0.46
N GLY A 386 -1.51 -10.35 1.34
CA GLY A 386 -1.60 -8.92 1.02
C GLY A 386 -3.04 -8.50 0.72
N ASP A 387 -3.20 -7.53 -0.17
CA ASP A 387 -4.51 -6.97 -0.48
C ASP A 387 -5.44 -7.98 -1.18
N LEU A 388 -4.89 -9.03 -1.80
CA LEU A 388 -5.63 -10.10 -2.48
C LEU A 388 -6.58 -10.87 -1.56
N ILE A 389 -6.26 -10.94 -0.26
CA ILE A 389 -7.08 -11.61 0.76
C ILE A 389 -7.89 -10.63 1.61
N GLY A 390 -7.93 -9.33 1.22
CA GLY A 390 -8.65 -8.29 1.96
C GLY A 390 -7.90 -7.73 3.19
N THR A 391 -6.56 -7.80 3.19
CA THR A 391 -5.75 -7.17 4.24
C THR A 391 -5.97 -5.65 4.27
N LYS A 392 -5.72 -5.01 5.42
CA LYS A 392 -5.71 -3.55 5.52
C LYS A 392 -4.74 -2.94 4.49
N ALA A 393 -5.22 -2.01 3.67
CA ALA A 393 -4.48 -1.44 2.55
C ALA A 393 -3.38 -0.44 2.97
N THR A 394 -2.24 -0.95 3.46
CA THR A 394 -0.98 -0.18 3.53
C THR A 394 0.20 -1.07 3.16
N VAL A 395 1.29 -0.46 2.68
CA VAL A 395 2.54 -1.17 2.35
C VAL A 395 3.03 -2.02 3.53
N ALA A 396 3.00 -1.48 4.75
CA ALA A 396 3.42 -2.21 5.96
C ALA A 396 2.51 -3.40 6.30
N TRP A 397 1.19 -3.30 6.10
CA TRP A 397 0.28 -4.42 6.33
C TRP A 397 0.43 -5.51 5.26
N ALA A 398 0.61 -5.13 3.99
CA ALA A 398 0.93 -6.07 2.93
C ALA A 398 2.26 -6.80 3.20
N ALA A 399 3.30 -6.07 3.58
CA ALA A 399 4.58 -6.64 3.96
C ALA A 399 4.46 -7.61 5.17
N ARG A 400 3.71 -7.23 6.21
CA ARG A 400 3.41 -8.14 7.34
C ARG A 400 2.71 -9.40 6.87
N SER A 401 1.73 -9.29 5.97
CA SER A 401 1.04 -10.47 5.41
C SER A 401 2.02 -11.38 4.65
N GLY A 402 2.92 -10.83 3.84
CA GLY A 402 3.97 -11.58 3.16
C GLY A 402 4.93 -12.30 4.11
N ARG A 403 5.37 -11.61 5.18
CA ARG A 403 6.21 -12.22 6.22
C ARG A 403 5.49 -13.35 6.94
N ASN A 404 4.28 -13.11 7.43
CA ASN A 404 3.52 -14.11 8.15
C ASN A 404 3.22 -15.33 7.27
N ALA A 405 2.84 -15.13 6.00
CA ALA A 405 2.67 -16.23 5.07
C ALA A 405 3.97 -17.01 4.82
N SER A 406 5.13 -16.34 4.76
CA SER A 406 6.42 -17.03 4.63
C SER A 406 6.73 -17.95 5.82
N GLU A 407 6.36 -17.55 7.05
CA GLU A 407 6.52 -18.37 8.25
C GLU A 407 5.67 -19.66 8.17
N GLU A 408 4.44 -19.55 7.66
CA GLU A 408 3.56 -20.71 7.48
C GLU A 408 3.99 -21.61 6.32
N ILE A 409 4.50 -21.03 5.22
CA ILE A 409 5.12 -21.79 4.12
C ILE A 409 6.34 -22.56 4.62
N ILE A 410 7.18 -21.96 5.46
CA ILE A 410 8.34 -22.66 6.06
C ILE A 410 7.88 -23.88 6.87
N LYS A 411 6.88 -23.72 7.75
CA LYS A 411 6.32 -24.83 8.54
C LYS A 411 5.76 -25.93 7.65
N TYR A 412 4.98 -25.56 6.63
CA TYR A 412 4.43 -26.50 5.66
C TYR A 412 5.54 -27.31 4.96
N LEU A 413 6.61 -26.66 4.51
CA LEU A 413 7.73 -27.30 3.82
C LEU A 413 8.59 -28.21 4.73
N LEU A 414 8.54 -27.97 6.05
CA LEU A 414 9.15 -28.82 7.08
C LEU A 414 8.24 -29.97 7.54
N GLY A 415 6.97 -29.99 7.12
CA GLY A 415 5.98 -30.98 7.58
C GLY A 415 5.38 -30.67 8.97
N GLU A 416 5.51 -29.43 9.44
CA GLU A 416 4.97 -28.93 10.72
C GLU A 416 3.62 -28.22 10.54
N GLY A 417 3.13 -28.14 9.31
CA GLY A 417 2.05 -27.26 8.83
C GLY A 417 0.82 -27.97 8.27
#